data_AF-A0A1E4RCD5-F1
#
_entry.id   AF-A0A1E4RCD5-F1
#
_cell.length_a   1.000
_cell.length_b   1.000
_cell.length_c   1.000
_cell.angle_alpha   90.00
_cell.angle_beta   90.00
_cell.angle_gamma   90.00
#
_symmetry.space_group_name_H-M   'P 1'
#
loop_
_entity.id
_entity.type
_entity.pdbx_description
1 polymer ?
#
loop_
_entity_poly.entity_id
_entity_poly.type
_entity_poly.pdbx_seq_one_letter_code
_entity_poly.pdbx_strand_id
1 'polypeptide(L)'
;MTATTTQLVVKHELKSDTKKLDHDSNEQVKESLRLIEDLKFFLATAPANWQENQVIRRYYLNHDEGFVSCVYWNNLYFITGTDIVRCIVYKFEHFGRKIIDRKKFEEGIFSDLRNLKCHQDAILESPRSEFLNFLFKNACLRTQKKQKVFFWFNVPHDKLMADALERDFKKEKAGQ
;
A
#
# COMPACT_ATOMS: atom_id res chain seq x y z
N MET A 1 -29.92 54.21 -7.31
CA MET A 1 -29.31 53.27 -8.28
C MET A 1 -27.93 52.86 -7.79
N THR A 2 -27.78 51.87 -6.90
CA THR A 2 -26.45 51.46 -6.38
C THR A 2 -26.42 50.01 -5.86
N ALA A 3 -27.00 49.04 -6.60
CA ALA A 3 -27.03 47.63 -6.15
C ALA A 3 -26.30 46.63 -7.08
N THR A 4 -25.58 47.08 -8.11
CA THR A 4 -25.14 46.17 -9.19
C THR A 4 -23.67 45.76 -9.11
N THR A 5 -22.78 46.59 -8.57
CA THR A 5 -21.33 46.34 -8.63
C THR A 5 -20.86 45.32 -7.59
N THR A 6 -21.37 45.35 -6.36
CA THR A 6 -20.91 44.48 -5.26
C THR A 6 -21.34 43.02 -5.45
N GLN A 7 -22.52 42.75 -6.02
CA GLN A 7 -23.01 41.37 -6.25
C GLN A 7 -22.30 40.64 -7.40
N LEU A 8 -21.78 41.38 -8.39
CA LEU A 8 -21.08 40.80 -9.55
C LEU A 8 -19.65 40.36 -9.19
N VAL A 9 -18.95 41.14 -8.36
CA VAL A 9 -17.59 40.82 -7.88
C VAL A 9 -17.60 39.56 -7.01
N VAL A 10 -18.53 39.49 -6.04
CA VAL A 10 -18.66 38.32 -5.14
C VAL A 10 -18.99 37.04 -5.92
N LYS A 11 -19.85 37.11 -6.95
CA LYS A 11 -20.15 35.95 -7.81
C LYS A 11 -18.96 35.51 -8.69
N HIS A 12 -18.09 36.43 -9.06
CA HIS A 12 -16.89 36.13 -9.84
C HIS A 12 -15.81 35.48 -8.96
N GLU A 13 -15.59 36.01 -7.75
CA GLU A 13 -14.67 35.43 -6.75
C GLU A 13 -15.10 34.03 -6.31
N LEU A 14 -16.39 33.82 -5.99
CA LEU A 14 -16.91 32.50 -5.66
C LEU A 14 -16.73 31.50 -6.82
N LYS A 15 -16.89 31.94 -8.07
CA LYS A 15 -16.68 31.09 -9.26
C LYS A 15 -15.20 30.79 -9.51
N SER A 16 -14.29 31.74 -9.24
CA SER A 16 -12.85 31.49 -9.35
C SER A 16 -12.36 30.55 -8.26
N ASP A 17 -12.87 30.69 -7.03
CA ASP A 17 -12.50 29.80 -5.91
C ASP A 17 -13.02 28.39 -6.13
N THR A 18 -14.27 28.24 -6.61
CA THR A 18 -14.83 26.91 -6.96
C THR A 18 -14.02 26.25 -8.08
N LYS A 19 -13.66 26.99 -9.15
CA LYS A 19 -12.82 26.46 -10.23
C LYS A 19 -11.42 26.05 -9.76
N LYS A 20 -10.86 26.76 -8.79
CA LYS A 20 -9.53 26.47 -8.23
C LYS A 20 -9.57 25.21 -7.36
N LEU A 21 -10.60 25.08 -6.52
CA LEU A 21 -10.87 23.88 -5.72
C LEU A 21 -11.08 22.64 -6.59
N ASP A 22 -11.84 22.77 -7.69
CA ASP A 22 -12.08 21.69 -8.65
C ASP A 22 -10.80 21.29 -9.42
N HIS A 23 -9.92 22.25 -9.73
CA HIS A 23 -8.65 21.99 -10.38
C HIS A 23 -7.68 21.27 -9.45
N ASP A 24 -7.52 21.76 -8.21
CA ASP A 24 -6.63 21.16 -7.20
C ASP A 24 -7.09 19.74 -6.84
N SER A 25 -8.40 19.51 -6.77
CA SER A 25 -8.99 18.18 -6.53
C SER A 25 -8.69 17.21 -7.68
N ASN A 26 -8.79 17.67 -8.93
CA ASN A 26 -8.48 16.84 -10.10
C ASN A 26 -6.98 16.49 -10.19
N GLU A 27 -6.09 17.41 -9.88
CA GLU A 27 -4.65 17.13 -9.85
C GLU A 27 -4.30 16.14 -8.72
N GLN A 28 -4.92 16.28 -7.55
CA GLN A 28 -4.73 15.31 -6.45
C GLN A 28 -5.22 13.90 -6.83
N VAL A 29 -6.34 13.78 -7.54
CA VAL A 29 -6.84 12.49 -8.03
C VAL A 29 -5.87 11.87 -9.04
N LYS A 30 -5.37 12.67 -10.00
CA LYS A 30 -4.39 12.19 -10.98
C LYS A 30 -3.11 11.70 -10.32
N GLU A 31 -2.60 12.44 -9.35
CA GLU A 31 -1.39 12.06 -8.63
C GLU A 31 -1.62 10.76 -7.84
N SER A 32 -2.73 10.63 -7.13
CA SER A 32 -3.08 9.40 -6.43
C SER A 32 -3.19 8.18 -7.35
N LEU A 33 -3.78 8.33 -8.54
CA LEU A 33 -3.84 7.25 -9.53
C LEU A 33 -2.45 6.85 -10.01
N ARG A 34 -1.60 7.84 -10.31
CA ARG A 34 -0.21 7.61 -10.72
C ARG A 34 0.57 6.85 -9.64
N LEU A 35 0.45 7.24 -8.38
CA LEU A 35 1.14 6.59 -7.27
C LEU A 35 0.69 5.12 -7.08
N ILE A 36 -0.59 4.83 -7.30
CA ILE A 36 -1.10 3.45 -7.32
C ILE A 36 -0.52 2.65 -8.50
N GLU A 37 -0.45 3.26 -9.68
CA GLU A 37 0.11 2.64 -10.88
C GLU A 37 1.61 2.36 -10.75
N ASP A 38 2.38 3.31 -10.21
CA ASP A 38 3.81 3.16 -9.95
C ASP A 38 4.09 2.01 -8.97
N LEU A 39 3.30 1.90 -7.90
CA LEU A 39 3.40 0.76 -6.98
C LEU A 39 3.02 -0.56 -7.67
N LYS A 40 1.96 -0.60 -8.48
CA LYS A 40 1.58 -1.81 -9.24
C LYS A 40 2.70 -2.20 -10.21
N PHE A 41 3.30 -1.24 -10.89
CA PHE A 41 4.41 -1.46 -11.80
C PHE A 41 5.61 -2.03 -11.06
N PHE A 42 5.96 -1.49 -9.89
CA PHE A 42 7.00 -2.05 -9.05
C PHE A 42 6.67 -3.49 -8.62
N LEU A 43 5.44 -3.75 -8.13
CA LEU A 43 5.04 -5.11 -7.72
C LEU A 43 5.15 -6.13 -8.87
N ALA A 44 4.84 -5.71 -10.10
CA ALA A 44 4.95 -6.56 -11.28
C ALA A 44 6.39 -6.79 -11.76
N THR A 45 7.25 -5.77 -11.65
CA THR A 45 8.59 -5.76 -12.29
C THR A 45 9.75 -5.86 -11.32
N ALA A 46 9.52 -5.82 -10.00
CA ALA A 46 10.60 -5.87 -9.02
C ALA A 46 11.50 -7.11 -9.21
N PRO A 47 11.00 -8.32 -9.49
CA PRO A 47 11.85 -9.49 -9.74
C PRO A 47 12.66 -9.44 -11.05
N ALA A 48 12.38 -8.51 -11.97
CA ALA A 48 13.06 -8.42 -13.26
C ALA A 48 14.35 -7.57 -13.20
N ASN A 49 15.32 -7.88 -14.08
CA ASN A 49 16.52 -7.08 -14.36
C ASN A 49 17.37 -6.73 -13.12
N TRP A 50 17.66 -7.74 -12.29
CA TRP A 50 18.51 -7.56 -11.12
C TRP A 50 19.98 -7.40 -11.52
N GLN A 51 20.67 -6.49 -10.85
CA GLN A 51 22.12 -6.36 -11.00
C GLN A 51 22.82 -7.57 -10.38
N GLU A 52 24.00 -7.92 -10.89
CA GLU A 52 24.83 -8.97 -10.32
C GLU A 52 25.11 -8.67 -8.83
N ASN A 53 24.84 -9.64 -7.95
CA ASN A 53 24.90 -9.52 -6.47
C ASN A 53 23.82 -8.67 -5.79
N GLN A 54 22.82 -8.17 -6.51
CA GLN A 54 21.68 -7.53 -5.87
C GLN A 54 20.86 -8.59 -5.11
N VAL A 55 20.54 -8.33 -3.84
CA VAL A 55 19.75 -9.24 -2.98
C VAL A 55 18.44 -8.61 -2.49
N ILE A 56 18.29 -7.29 -2.63
CA ILE A 56 17.06 -6.57 -2.31
C ILE A 56 16.82 -5.45 -3.32
N ARG A 57 15.59 -5.33 -3.83
CA ARG A 57 15.07 -4.12 -4.49
C ARG A 57 14.01 -3.46 -3.62
N ARG A 58 14.10 -2.14 -3.44
CA ARG A 58 13.17 -1.39 -2.60
C ARG A 58 12.42 -0.33 -3.41
N TYR A 59 11.15 -0.14 -3.07
CA TYR A 59 10.33 0.98 -3.52
C TYR A 59 9.90 1.79 -2.31
N TYR A 60 10.04 3.10 -2.37
CA TYR A 60 9.62 4.02 -1.32
C TYR A 60 8.16 4.41 -1.55
N LEU A 61 7.31 4.18 -0.54
CA LEU A 61 5.89 4.52 -0.59
C LEU A 61 5.67 5.98 -0.20
N ASN A 62 5.93 6.31 1.07
CA ASN A 62 5.88 7.64 1.64
C ASN A 62 6.57 7.62 3.02
N HIS A 63 6.54 8.74 3.74
CA HIS A 63 7.18 8.87 5.06
C HIS A 63 6.59 7.92 6.11
N ASP A 64 5.29 7.64 6.03
CA ASP A 64 4.56 6.90 7.06
C ASP A 64 4.67 5.37 6.86
N GLU A 65 4.58 4.92 5.61
CA GLU A 65 4.70 3.50 5.24
C GLU A 65 6.16 3.05 5.07
N GLY A 66 7.05 3.94 4.64
CA GLY A 66 8.44 3.62 4.36
C GLY A 66 8.63 2.84 3.05
N PHE A 67 9.32 1.70 3.11
CA PHE A 67 9.70 0.92 1.92
C PHE A 67 8.95 -0.42 1.81
N VAL A 68 8.79 -0.87 0.57
CA VAL A 68 8.44 -2.24 0.19
C VAL A 68 9.69 -2.90 -0.37
N SER A 69 10.06 -4.07 0.15
CA SER A 69 11.28 -4.78 -0.24
C SER A 69 10.95 -6.07 -0.99
N CYS A 70 11.39 -6.17 -2.24
CA CYS A 70 11.53 -7.43 -2.98
C CYS A 70 12.86 -8.06 -2.59
N VAL A 71 12.82 -9.25 -1.99
CA VAL A 71 14.01 -9.93 -1.46
C VAL A 71 14.31 -11.16 -2.30
N TYR A 72 15.53 -11.24 -2.84
CA TYR A 72 16.02 -12.42 -3.53
C TYR A 72 16.77 -13.33 -2.56
N TRP A 73 16.35 -14.59 -2.45
CA TRP A 73 16.94 -15.57 -1.55
C TRP A 73 16.74 -16.98 -2.11
N ASN A 74 17.78 -17.82 -2.12
CA ASN A 74 17.72 -19.21 -2.62
C ASN A 74 16.99 -19.37 -3.97
N ASN A 75 17.35 -18.52 -4.94
CA ASN A 75 16.76 -18.49 -6.30
C ASN A 75 15.25 -18.21 -6.36
N LEU A 76 14.69 -17.65 -5.29
CA LEU A 76 13.29 -17.25 -5.19
C LEU A 76 13.17 -15.79 -4.73
N TYR A 77 12.02 -15.19 -5.01
CA TYR A 77 11.70 -13.82 -4.62
C TYR A 77 10.64 -13.84 -3.51
N PHE A 78 10.84 -12.97 -2.52
CA PHE A 78 10.04 -12.92 -1.31
C PHE A 78 9.59 -11.49 -0.98
N ILE A 79 8.46 -11.42 -0.29
CA ILE A 79 7.93 -10.21 0.34
C ILE A 79 7.46 -10.54 1.76
N THR A 80 7.66 -9.60 2.68
CA THR A 80 7.23 -9.79 4.08
C THR A 80 5.76 -9.44 4.26
N GLY A 81 5.11 -10.04 5.27
CA GLY A 81 3.72 -9.68 5.60
C GLY A 81 3.56 -8.19 5.89
N THR A 82 4.54 -7.57 6.55
CA THR A 82 4.54 -6.12 6.81
C THR A 82 4.57 -5.29 5.53
N ASP A 83 5.41 -5.67 4.56
CA ASP A 83 5.50 -4.95 3.30
C ASP A 83 4.22 -5.11 2.46
N ILE A 84 3.58 -6.28 2.50
CA ILE A 84 2.26 -6.47 1.88
C ILE A 84 1.22 -5.54 2.51
N VAL A 85 1.17 -5.48 3.85
CA VAL A 85 0.22 -4.61 4.56
C VAL A 85 0.42 -3.14 4.17
N ARG A 86 1.67 -2.66 4.12
CA ARG A 86 2.00 -1.30 3.66
C ARG A 86 1.51 -1.04 2.24
N CYS A 87 1.71 -1.98 1.31
CA CYS A 87 1.18 -1.85 -0.06
C CYS A 87 -0.34 -1.66 -0.06
N ILE A 88 -1.07 -2.42 0.75
CA ILE A 88 -2.53 -2.33 0.80
C ILE A 88 -2.97 -1.03 1.45
N VAL A 89 -2.37 -0.63 2.58
CA VAL A 89 -2.65 0.67 3.24
C VAL A 89 -2.43 1.83 2.28
N TYR A 90 -1.27 1.86 1.62
CA TYR A 90 -0.92 2.88 0.64
C TYR A 90 -1.92 2.96 -0.52
N LYS A 91 -2.25 1.81 -1.13
CA LYS A 91 -3.28 1.75 -2.20
C LYS A 91 -4.63 2.22 -1.70
N PHE A 92 -5.01 1.88 -0.47
CA PHE A 92 -6.31 2.20 0.11
C PHE A 92 -6.49 3.70 0.34
N GLU A 93 -5.47 4.36 0.89
CA GLU A 93 -5.48 5.81 1.11
C GLU A 93 -5.47 6.59 -0.20
N HIS A 94 -4.62 6.21 -1.16
CA HIS A 94 -4.61 6.83 -2.49
C HIS A 94 -5.86 6.51 -3.32
N PHE A 95 -6.56 5.41 -3.04
CA PHE A 95 -7.87 5.14 -3.64
C PHE A 95 -8.96 6.12 -3.12
N GLY A 96 -8.64 6.96 -2.15
CA GLY A 96 -9.54 7.97 -1.60
C GLY A 96 -10.35 7.50 -0.40
N ARG A 97 -9.99 6.35 0.20
CA ARG A 97 -10.63 5.84 1.41
C ARG A 97 -9.79 6.18 2.64
N LYS A 98 -10.44 6.70 3.68
CA LYS A 98 -9.78 7.01 4.95
C LYS A 98 -9.78 5.80 5.88
N ILE A 99 -8.62 5.43 6.39
CA ILE A 99 -8.50 4.39 7.41
C ILE A 99 -8.73 5.01 8.79
N ILE A 100 -9.88 4.73 9.40
CA ILE A 100 -10.26 5.29 10.71
C ILE A 100 -9.48 4.60 11.85
N ASP A 101 -9.52 3.26 11.86
CA ASP A 101 -8.78 2.43 12.82
C ASP A 101 -7.71 1.63 12.07
N ARG A 102 -6.50 2.18 12.07
CA ARG A 102 -5.34 1.61 11.38
C ARG A 102 -4.99 0.22 11.90
N LYS A 103 -5.01 0.02 13.21
CA LYS A 103 -4.67 -1.26 13.83
C LYS A 103 -5.65 -2.35 13.38
N LYS A 104 -6.95 -2.09 13.46
CA LYS A 104 -7.99 -3.04 13.03
C LYS A 104 -7.95 -3.29 11.51
N PHE A 105 -7.56 -2.30 10.72
CA PHE A 105 -7.35 -2.46 9.28
C PHE A 105 -6.18 -3.41 9.00
N GLU A 106 -5.01 -3.17 9.59
CA GLU A 106 -3.82 -4.02 9.44
C GLU A 106 -4.10 -5.45 9.93
N GLU A 107 -4.78 -5.63 11.08
CA GLU A 107 -5.22 -6.93 11.57
C GLU A 107 -6.11 -7.69 10.59
N GLY A 108 -6.97 -6.97 9.85
CA GLY A 108 -7.79 -7.53 8.78
C GLY A 108 -6.95 -8.08 7.63
N ILE A 109 -5.96 -7.32 7.16
CA ILE A 109 -5.05 -7.78 6.10
C ILE A 109 -4.21 -8.97 6.58
N PHE A 110 -3.68 -8.91 7.81
CA PHE A 110 -2.98 -10.05 8.41
C PHE A 110 -3.88 -11.28 8.52
N SER A 111 -5.18 -11.10 8.74
CA SER A 111 -6.16 -12.18 8.72
C SER A 111 -6.25 -12.85 7.37
N ASP A 112 -6.35 -12.06 6.30
CA ASP A 112 -6.42 -12.61 4.94
C ASP A 112 -5.13 -13.34 4.57
N LEU A 113 -3.97 -12.81 4.97
CA LEU A 113 -2.67 -13.44 4.75
C LEU A 113 -2.49 -14.79 5.47
N ARG A 114 -3.30 -15.08 6.50
CA ARG A 114 -3.30 -16.42 7.12
C ARG A 114 -3.81 -17.49 6.16
N ASN A 115 -4.70 -17.15 5.22
CA ASN A 115 -5.31 -18.08 4.27
C ASN A 115 -4.34 -18.59 3.20
N LEU A 116 -3.25 -17.86 2.94
CA LEU A 116 -2.19 -18.28 2.01
C LEU A 116 -1.43 -19.49 2.59
N LYS A 117 -1.25 -20.57 1.85
CA LYS A 117 -0.73 -21.83 2.41
C LYS A 117 0.80 -21.82 2.50
N CYS A 118 1.34 -22.41 3.58
CA CYS A 118 2.78 -22.70 3.63
C CYS A 118 3.15 -23.73 2.54
N HIS A 119 4.36 -23.64 2.00
CA HIS A 119 4.90 -24.43 0.88
C HIS A 119 4.28 -24.15 -0.49
N GLN A 120 3.12 -23.50 -0.54
CA GLN A 120 2.50 -23.07 -1.80
C GLN A 120 2.67 -21.57 -2.01
N ASP A 121 2.28 -20.74 -1.05
CA ASP A 121 2.25 -19.27 -1.19
C ASP A 121 3.29 -18.58 -0.31
N ALA A 122 3.81 -19.30 0.67
CA ALA A 122 4.72 -18.78 1.68
C ALA A 122 5.60 -19.87 2.28
N ILE A 123 6.67 -19.46 2.95
CA ILE A 123 7.47 -20.29 3.85
C ILE A 123 7.31 -19.81 5.29
N LEU A 124 7.53 -20.73 6.23
CA LEU A 124 7.49 -20.43 7.65
C LEU A 124 8.90 -20.50 8.21
N GLU A 125 9.51 -19.34 8.42
CA GLU A 125 10.87 -19.20 8.91
C GLU A 125 10.93 -19.29 10.43
N SER A 126 11.80 -20.18 10.91
CA SER A 126 12.06 -20.37 12.34
C SER A 126 12.85 -19.19 12.90
N PRO A 127 12.70 -18.88 14.20
CA PRO A 127 13.58 -17.92 14.86
C PRO A 127 15.05 -18.24 14.59
N ARG A 128 15.86 -17.20 14.35
CA ARG A 128 17.31 -17.29 14.10
C ARG A 128 17.74 -18.01 12.81
N SER A 129 16.83 -18.38 11.90
CA SER A 129 17.24 -18.90 10.60
C SER A 129 18.09 -17.87 9.84
N GLU A 130 18.96 -18.33 8.94
CA GLU A 130 19.81 -17.44 8.14
C GLU A 130 18.98 -16.42 7.35
N PHE A 131 17.89 -16.88 6.75
CA PHE A 131 16.99 -16.02 5.99
C PHE A 131 16.30 -14.98 6.88
N LEU A 132 15.79 -15.38 8.04
CA LEU A 132 15.15 -14.46 8.96
C LEU A 132 16.14 -13.42 9.51
N ASN A 133 17.36 -13.85 9.82
CA ASN A 133 18.45 -12.96 10.22
C ASN A 133 18.81 -11.97 9.12
N PHE A 134 18.85 -12.43 7.86
CA PHE A 134 19.06 -11.57 6.70
C PHE A 134 17.96 -10.50 6.59
N LEU A 135 16.68 -10.90 6.69
CA LEU A 135 15.55 -9.97 6.63
C LEU A 135 15.59 -8.94 7.77
N PHE A 136 15.93 -9.36 8.98
CA PHE A 136 16.04 -8.48 10.14
C PHE A 136 17.20 -7.49 10.01
N LYS A 137 18.39 -7.96 9.61
CA LYS A 137 19.57 -7.09 9.39
C LYS A 137 19.32 -6.04 8.31
N ASN A 138 18.49 -6.36 7.32
CA ASN A 138 18.12 -5.46 6.24
C ASN A 138 16.83 -4.66 6.51
N ALA A 139 16.35 -4.62 7.76
CA ALA A 139 15.16 -3.87 8.17
C ALA A 139 13.86 -4.23 7.41
N CYS A 140 13.79 -5.41 6.78
CA CYS A 140 12.56 -5.92 6.16
C CYS A 140 11.57 -6.44 7.22
N LEU A 141 12.06 -6.74 8.43
CA LEU A 141 11.28 -7.19 9.58
C LEU A 141 11.76 -6.48 10.85
N ARG A 142 10.84 -6.28 11.81
CA ARG A 142 11.13 -5.70 13.13
C ARG A 142 11.34 -6.73 14.24
N THR A 143 11.18 -8.02 13.93
CA THR A 143 11.28 -9.11 14.91
C THR A 143 12.00 -10.31 14.31
N GLN A 144 12.65 -11.09 15.18
CA GLN A 144 13.27 -12.37 14.84
C GLN A 144 12.47 -13.56 15.42
N LYS A 145 11.21 -13.35 15.79
CA LYS A 145 10.29 -14.44 16.10
C LYS A 145 9.96 -15.23 14.83
N LYS A 146 9.32 -16.38 14.96
CA LYS A 146 8.84 -17.17 13.81
C LYS A 146 8.02 -16.26 12.88
N GLN A 147 8.36 -16.22 11.59
CA GLN A 147 7.67 -15.37 10.61
C GLN A 147 7.24 -16.18 9.40
N LYS A 148 6.08 -15.81 8.86
CA LYS A 148 5.61 -16.29 7.57
C LYS A 148 6.06 -15.29 6.50
N VAL A 149 6.82 -15.75 5.53
CA VAL A 149 7.37 -14.94 4.44
C VAL A 149 6.80 -15.45 3.12
N PHE A 150 6.32 -14.56 2.27
CA PHE A 150 5.48 -14.93 1.13
C PHE A 150 6.31 -14.96 -0.16
N PHE A 151 6.02 -15.92 -1.05
CA PHE A 151 6.59 -15.91 -2.38
C PHE A 151 6.02 -14.73 -3.16
N TRP A 152 6.90 -13.91 -3.73
CA TRP A 152 6.55 -12.65 -4.38
C TRP A 152 5.39 -12.80 -5.38
N PHE A 153 5.46 -13.81 -6.24
CA PHE A 153 4.48 -14.03 -7.31
C PHE A 153 3.15 -14.62 -6.85
N ASN A 154 3.07 -15.13 -5.61
CA ASN A 154 1.88 -15.85 -5.12
C ASN A 154 1.01 -14.97 -4.22
N VAL A 155 1.42 -13.72 -3.96
CA VAL A 155 0.62 -12.78 -3.16
C VAL A 155 -0.47 -12.15 -4.03
N PRO A 156 -1.76 -12.37 -3.74
CA PRO A 156 -2.85 -11.83 -4.54
C PRO A 156 -3.19 -10.39 -4.08
N HIS A 157 -2.31 -9.43 -4.37
CA HIS A 157 -2.44 -8.04 -3.89
C HIS A 157 -3.78 -7.38 -4.23
N ASP A 158 -4.33 -7.62 -5.43
CA ASP A 158 -5.61 -7.04 -5.81
C ASP A 158 -6.79 -7.69 -5.09
N LYS A 159 -6.72 -8.99 -4.81
CA LYS A 159 -7.72 -9.66 -3.98
C LYS A 159 -7.71 -9.13 -2.55
N LEU A 160 -6.52 -8.97 -1.95
CA LEU A 160 -6.37 -8.40 -0.61
C LEU A 160 -6.94 -6.97 -0.54
N MET A 161 -6.73 -6.16 -1.58
CA MET A 161 -7.34 -4.84 -1.69
C MET A 161 -8.87 -4.91 -1.80
N ALA A 162 -9.41 -5.81 -2.62
CA ALA A 162 -10.85 -6.00 -2.77
C ALA A 162 -11.51 -6.45 -1.46
N ASP A 163 -10.91 -7.42 -0.76
CA ASP A 163 -11.38 -7.91 0.54
C ASP A 163 -11.36 -6.80 1.61
N ALA A 164 -10.33 -5.94 1.58
CA ALA A 164 -10.23 -4.77 2.45
C ALA A 164 -11.35 -3.74 2.18
N LEU A 165 -11.60 -3.42 0.91
CA LEU A 165 -12.69 -2.55 0.50
C LEU A 165 -14.06 -3.11 0.90
N GLU A 166 -14.29 -4.41 0.71
CA GLU A 166 -15.55 -5.05 1.10
C GLU A 166 -15.81 -4.93 2.61
N ARG A 167 -14.78 -5.13 3.45
CA ARG A 167 -14.88 -4.92 4.90
C ARG A 167 -15.16 -3.47 5.27
N ASP A 168 -14.56 -2.52 4.55
CA ASP A 168 -14.79 -1.10 4.75
C ASP A 168 -16.23 -0.70 4.44
N PHE A 169 -16.75 -1.11 3.28
CA PHE A 169 -18.16 -0.91 2.91
C PHE A 169 -19.14 -1.54 3.91
N LYS A 170 -18.81 -2.71 4.48
CA LYS A 170 -19.63 -3.36 5.50
C LYS A 170 -19.69 -2.56 6.80
N LYS A 171 -18.57 -1.94 7.22
CA LYS A 171 -18.52 -1.06 8.41
C LYS A 171 -19.33 0.21 8.20
N GLU A 172 -19.14 0.84 7.04
CA GLU A 172 -19.85 2.05 6.64
C GLU A 172 -21.38 1.83 6.64
N LYS A 173 -21.85 0.71 6.08
CA LYS A 173 -23.27 0.32 6.12
C LYS A 173 -23.79 0.02 7.53
N ALA A 174 -22.91 -0.44 8.42
CA ALA A 174 -23.25 -0.71 9.83
C ALA A 174 -23.20 0.57 10.70
N GLY A 175 -22.86 1.73 10.12
CA GLY A 175 -22.71 3.00 10.85
C GLY A 175 -21.51 3.02 11.79
N GLN A 176 -20.49 2.22 11.51
CA GLN A 176 -19.24 2.12 12.28
C GLN A 176 -18.06 2.76 11.58
#